data_AF-A0A661ENY5-F1
#
_entry.id   AF-A0A661ENY5-F1
#
_cell.length_a   1.000
_cell.length_b   1.000
_cell.length_c   1.000
_cell.angle_alpha   90.00
_cell.angle_beta   90.00
_cell.angle_gamma   90.00
#
_symmetry.space_group_name_H-M   'P 1'
#
loop_
_entity.id
_entity.type
_entity.pdbx_description
1 polymer ?
#
loop_
_entity_poly.entity_id
_entity_poly.type
_entity_poly.pdbx_seq_one_letter_code
_entity_poly.pdbx_strand_id
1 'polypeptide(L)'
;KKQNLNNVGLLRKFFVDEGVSAEQFDEVYNSFSVDSMARNAAKLTRDYKITGVPSIIVNGRYMTSATLAGGHEALMAEVDLLAAREAETMGLLTGKAEAVAPAAPTLTISE
;
A
#
# COMPACT_ATOMS: atom_id res chain seq x y z
N LYS A 1 26.83 -3.45 1.32
CA LYS A 1 27.02 -3.95 -0.07
C LYS A 1 25.67 -3.87 -0.79
N LYS A 2 25.57 -3.21 -1.96
CA LYS A 2 24.32 -3.19 -2.74
C LYS A 2 24.12 -4.58 -3.35
N GLN A 3 23.19 -5.36 -2.81
CA GLN A 3 22.81 -6.66 -3.37
C GLN A 3 21.68 -6.46 -4.40
N ASN A 4 21.72 -7.21 -5.50
CA ASN A 4 20.65 -7.18 -6.50
C ASN A 4 19.53 -8.15 -6.10
N LEU A 5 18.51 -7.63 -5.41
CA LEU A 5 17.39 -8.43 -4.91
C LEU A 5 16.41 -8.88 -6.00
N ASN A 6 16.61 -8.49 -7.26
CA ASN A 6 15.83 -9.02 -8.38
C ASN A 6 16.27 -10.42 -8.81
N ASN A 7 17.40 -10.93 -8.29
CA ASN A 7 17.82 -12.30 -8.49
C ASN A 7 17.34 -13.16 -7.31
N VAL A 8 16.56 -14.20 -7.60
CA VAL A 8 15.98 -15.09 -6.57
C VAL A 8 17.06 -15.72 -5.69
N GLY A 9 18.23 -16.08 -6.23
CA GLY A 9 19.33 -16.62 -5.45
C GLY A 9 19.95 -15.62 -4.48
N LEU A 10 20.08 -14.35 -4.90
CA LEU A 10 20.54 -13.27 -4.00
C LEU A 10 19.48 -12.88 -2.98
N LEU A 11 18.20 -12.91 -3.36
CA LEU A 11 17.08 -12.69 -2.46
C LEU A 11 17.03 -13.79 -1.39
N ARG A 12 17.13 -15.06 -1.79
CA ARG A 12 17.22 -16.20 -0.87
C ARG A 12 18.37 -16.03 0.10
N LYS A 13 19.56 -15.66 -0.40
CA LYS A 13 20.73 -15.42 0.44
C LYS A 13 20.46 -14.32 1.48
N PHE A 14 19.81 -13.22 1.08
CA PHE A 14 19.43 -12.16 1.99
C PHE A 14 18.54 -12.69 3.13
N PHE A 15 17.49 -13.46 2.82
CA PHE A 15 16.63 -14.05 3.85
C PHE A 15 17.34 -15.07 4.74
N VAL A 16 18.27 -15.85 4.20
CA VAL A 16 19.11 -16.77 4.98
C VAL A 16 20.04 -16.01 5.92
N ASP A 17 20.63 -14.91 5.47
CA ASP A 17 21.48 -14.05 6.30
C ASP A 17 20.65 -13.40 7.45
N GLU A 18 19.34 -13.22 7.28
CA GLU A 18 18.38 -12.72 8.29
C GLU A 18 17.71 -13.84 9.13
N GLY A 19 18.12 -15.11 8.97
CA GLY A 19 17.72 -16.23 9.82
C GLY A 19 16.59 -17.13 9.31
N VAL A 20 16.13 -16.97 8.07
CA VAL A 20 15.14 -17.87 7.44
C VAL A 20 15.86 -19.07 6.79
N SER A 21 15.38 -20.29 6.97
CA SER A 21 16.01 -21.44 6.31
C SER A 21 15.88 -21.37 4.79
N ALA A 22 16.87 -21.94 4.10
CA ALA A 22 16.89 -21.94 2.65
C ALA A 22 15.69 -22.70 2.07
N GLU A 23 15.24 -23.75 2.75
CA GLU A 23 14.09 -24.59 2.41
C GLU A 23 12.77 -23.86 2.66
N GLN A 24 12.63 -23.19 3.82
CA GLN A 24 11.47 -22.37 4.14
C GLN A 24 11.25 -21.25 3.13
N PHE A 25 12.35 -20.60 2.71
CA PHE A 25 12.28 -19.60 1.65
C PHE A 25 11.76 -20.20 0.34
N ASP A 26 12.34 -21.31 -0.12
CA ASP A 26 11.95 -21.94 -1.39
C ASP A 26 10.49 -22.42 -1.35
N GLU A 27 10.04 -22.96 -0.22
CA GLU A 27 8.64 -23.39 -0.02
C GLU A 27 7.68 -22.21 -0.13
N VAL A 28 7.91 -21.13 0.62
CA VAL A 28 7.02 -19.96 0.65
C VAL A 28 7.09 -19.18 -0.66
N TYR A 29 8.29 -18.97 -1.21
CA TYR A 29 8.49 -18.22 -2.45
C TYR A 29 7.77 -18.87 -3.64
N ASN A 30 7.77 -20.21 -3.70
CA ASN A 30 7.08 -20.98 -4.75
C ASN A 30 5.65 -21.40 -4.36
N SER A 31 5.15 -20.97 -3.19
CA SER A 31 3.82 -21.34 -2.73
C SER A 31 2.73 -20.70 -3.58
N PHE A 32 1.62 -21.43 -3.75
CA PHE A 32 0.45 -20.95 -4.46
C PHE A 32 -0.16 -19.68 -3.83
N SER A 33 -0.09 -19.56 -2.49
CA SER A 33 -0.62 -18.40 -1.77
C SER A 33 0.15 -17.13 -2.12
N VAL A 34 1.49 -17.18 -2.12
CA VAL A 34 2.34 -16.04 -2.50
C VAL A 34 2.14 -15.66 -3.97
N ASP A 35 2.13 -16.64 -4.88
CA ASP A 35 1.85 -16.38 -6.31
C ASP A 35 0.46 -15.73 -6.50
N SER A 36 -0.56 -16.24 -5.80
CA SER A 36 -1.91 -15.67 -5.83
C SER A 36 -1.95 -14.24 -5.28
N MET A 37 -1.28 -13.96 -4.17
CA MET A 37 -1.19 -12.62 -3.59
C MET A 37 -0.48 -11.64 -4.54
N ALA A 38 0.63 -12.05 -5.16
CA ALA A 38 1.36 -11.21 -6.11
C ALA A 38 0.53 -10.88 -7.36
N ARG A 39 -0.19 -11.87 -7.90
CA ARG A 39 -1.11 -11.67 -9.03
C ARG A 39 -2.26 -10.74 -8.66
N ASN A 40 -2.84 -10.91 -7.47
CA ASN A 40 -3.90 -10.04 -6.97
C ASN A 40 -3.40 -8.60 -6.80
N ALA A 41 -2.22 -8.39 -6.21
CA ALA A 41 -1.61 -7.07 -6.08
C ALA A 41 -1.39 -6.39 -7.45
N ALA A 42 -0.90 -7.14 -8.44
CA ALA A 42 -0.74 -6.63 -9.81
C ALA A 42 -2.08 -6.28 -10.47
N LYS A 43 -3.15 -7.04 -10.19
CA LYS A 43 -4.51 -6.72 -10.63
C LYS A 43 -5.02 -5.43 -9.98
N LEU A 44 -4.97 -5.33 -8.65
CA LEU A 44 -5.41 -4.13 -7.91
C LEU A 44 -4.66 -2.88 -8.37
N THR A 45 -3.35 -2.98 -8.62
CA THR A 45 -2.54 -1.87 -9.15
C THR A 45 -3.09 -1.34 -10.47
N ARG A 46 -3.51 -2.25 -11.37
CA ARG A 46 -4.12 -1.86 -12.67
C ARG A 46 -5.54 -1.34 -12.49
N ASP A 47 -6.36 -2.00 -11.68
CA ASP A 47 -7.76 -1.63 -11.45
C ASP A 47 -7.87 -0.22 -10.86
N TYR A 48 -7.02 0.10 -9.87
CA TYR A 48 -6.92 1.42 -9.26
C TYR A 48 -6.07 2.43 -10.05
N LYS A 49 -5.56 2.04 -11.23
CA LYS A 49 -4.75 2.90 -12.12
C LYS A 49 -3.59 3.60 -11.39
N ILE A 50 -2.90 2.88 -10.51
CA ILE A 50 -1.76 3.41 -9.76
C ILE A 50 -0.60 3.67 -10.73
N THR A 51 -0.16 4.92 -10.82
CA THR A 51 0.92 5.36 -11.72
C THR A 51 2.25 5.62 -11.00
N GLY A 52 2.25 5.64 -9.68
CA GLY A 52 3.44 5.93 -8.88
C GLY A 52 3.34 5.45 -7.43
N VAL A 53 4.48 5.41 -6.75
CA VAL A 53 4.61 5.01 -5.34
C VAL A 53 5.24 6.15 -4.52
N PRO A 54 4.87 6.32 -3.24
CA PRO A 54 3.81 5.61 -2.52
C PRO A 54 2.41 6.12 -2.90
N SER A 55 1.48 5.18 -3.10
CA SER A 55 0.04 5.42 -3.29
C SER A 55 -0.74 4.60 -2.27
N ILE A 56 -1.75 5.21 -1.66
CA ILE A 56 -2.58 4.63 -0.61
C ILE A 56 -4.04 4.73 -1.04
N ILE A 57 -4.76 3.63 -0.88
CA ILE A 57 -6.20 3.55 -1.16
C ILE A 57 -6.92 3.39 0.17
N VAL A 58 -7.86 4.30 0.45
CA VAL A 58 -8.67 4.32 1.67
C VAL A 58 -10.06 3.78 1.36
N ASN A 59 -10.42 2.69 2.04
CA ASN A 59 -11.72 2.01 1.92
C ASN A 59 -12.13 1.64 0.48
N GLY A 60 -11.17 1.48 -0.43
CA GLY A 60 -11.43 1.21 -1.85
C GLY A 60 -12.07 2.36 -2.64
N ARG A 61 -12.33 3.51 -2.00
CA ARG A 61 -13.07 4.65 -2.60
C ARG A 61 -12.18 5.86 -2.89
N TYR A 62 -11.20 6.12 -2.04
CA TYR A 62 -10.30 7.26 -2.18
C TYR A 62 -8.88 6.78 -2.47
N MET A 63 -8.21 7.45 -3.40
CA MET A 63 -6.79 7.25 -3.67
C MET A 63 -6.04 8.55 -3.42
N THR A 64 -4.99 8.46 -2.59
CA THR A 64 -4.02 9.53 -2.38
C THR A 64 -2.60 9.01 -2.60
N SER A 65 -1.67 9.89 -2.95
CA SER A 65 -0.27 9.54 -3.18
C SER A 65 0.62 10.69 -2.74
N ALA A 66 1.92 10.44 -2.53
CA ALA A 66 2.84 11.53 -2.14
C ALA A 66 2.87 12.67 -3.17
N THR A 67 2.71 12.36 -4.46
CA THR A 67 2.65 13.35 -5.54
C THR A 67 1.36 14.17 -5.49
N LEU A 68 0.24 13.56 -5.11
CA LEU A 68 -1.04 14.24 -4.95
C LEU A 68 -1.08 15.07 -3.66
N ALA A 69 -0.50 14.55 -2.58
CA ALA A 69 -0.48 15.18 -1.28
C ALA A 69 0.53 16.34 -1.15
N GLY A 70 1.50 16.43 -2.07
CA GLY A 70 2.57 17.43 -1.99
C GLY A 70 3.71 17.05 -1.05
N GLY A 71 3.82 15.78 -0.64
CA GLY A 71 4.88 15.30 0.24
C GLY A 71 4.46 14.08 1.08
N HIS A 72 5.44 13.47 1.76
CA HIS A 72 5.19 12.31 2.63
C HIS A 72 4.43 12.67 3.91
N GLU A 73 4.75 13.80 4.54
CA GLU A 73 4.06 14.25 5.76
C GLU A 73 2.59 14.58 5.47
N ALA A 74 2.33 15.29 4.37
CA ALA A 74 0.98 15.63 3.94
C ALA A 74 0.16 14.39 3.52
N LEU A 75 0.82 13.35 2.99
CA LEU A 75 0.16 12.10 2.65
C LEU A 75 -0.44 11.43 3.89
N MET A 76 0.31 11.37 5.00
CA MET A 76 -0.18 10.73 6.23
C MET A 76 -1.38 11.49 6.80
N ALA A 77 -1.33 12.83 6.82
CA ALA A 77 -2.44 13.66 7.25
C ALA A 77 -3.70 13.48 6.37
N GLU A 78 -3.52 13.37 5.05
CA GLU A 78 -4.63 13.12 4.12
C GLU A 78 -5.23 11.73 4.32
N VAL A 79 -4.41 10.70 4.56
CA VAL A 79 -4.90 9.35 4.86
C VAL A 79 -5.76 9.34 6.13
N ASP A 80 -5.30 10.01 7.19
CA ASP A 80 -6.06 10.09 8.45
C ASP A 80 -7.40 10.80 8.26
N LEU A 81 -7.42 11.90 7.49
CA LEU A 81 -8.64 12.64 7.14
C LEU A 81 -9.62 11.75 6.37
N LEU A 82 -9.15 11.09 5.31
CA LEU A 82 -9.98 10.22 4.47
C LEU A 82 -10.49 9.01 5.26
N ALA A 83 -9.67 8.43 6.13
CA ALA A 83 -10.06 7.32 6.98
C ALA A 83 -11.14 7.74 7.97
N ALA A 84 -10.99 8.91 8.61
CA ALA A 84 -11.99 9.42 9.54
C ALA A 84 -13.32 9.74 8.84
N ARG A 85 -13.28 10.34 7.64
CA ARG A 85 -14.47 10.61 6.83
C ARG A 85 -15.23 9.33 6.47
N GLU A 86 -14.51 8.29 6.06
CA GLU A 86 -15.14 6.99 5.75
C GLU A 86 -15.68 6.31 6.99
N ALA A 87 -14.98 6.39 8.13
CA ALA A 87 -15.46 5.85 9.39
C ALA A 87 -16.73 6.55 9.89
N GLU A 88 -16.84 7.88 9.74
CA GLU A 88 -18.07 8.64 10.00
C GLU A 88 -19.20 8.20 9.06
N THR A 89 -18.92 8.05 7.76
CA THR A 89 -19.90 7.60 6.76
C THR A 89 -20.44 6.20 7.08
N MET A 90 -19.60 5.32 7.63
CA MET A 90 -19.97 3.99 8.08
C MET A 90 -20.57 3.96 9.50
N GLY A 91 -20.68 5.10 10.19
CA GLY A 91 -21.21 5.20 11.55
C GLY A 91 -20.31 4.59 12.64
N LEU A 92 -19.03 4.37 12.34
CA LEU A 92 -18.05 3.79 13.26
C LEU A 92 -17.45 4.82 14.22
N LEU A 93 -17.58 6.12 13.93
CA LEU A 93 -17.16 7.22 14.78
C LEU A 93 -18.30 8.26 14.91
N THR A 94 -18.59 8.69 16.14
CA THR A 94 -19.66 9.67 16.47
C THR A 94 -19.13 11.05 16.88
N GLY A 95 -17.85 11.32 16.64
CA GLY A 95 -17.21 12.61 16.90
C GLY A 95 -16.62 13.18 15.62
N LYS A 96 -16.95 14.44 15.31
CA LYS A 96 -16.38 15.20 14.19
C LYS A 96 -14.86 15.08 14.20
N ALA A 97 -14.29 14.43 13.19
CA ALA A 97 -12.88 14.60 12.88
C ALA A 97 -12.66 16.05 12.45
N GLU A 98 -12.02 16.81 13.33
CA GLU A 98 -11.74 18.21 13.15
C GLU A 98 -11.00 18.43 11.83
N ALA A 99 -11.57 19.30 11.00
CA ALA A 99 -11.14 19.58 9.65
C ALA A 99 -9.72 20.16 9.62
N VAL A 100 -8.71 19.31 9.48
CA VAL A 100 -7.46 19.72 8.83
C VAL A 100 -7.78 19.92 7.36
N ALA A 101 -7.65 21.16 6.90
CA ALA A 101 -8.11 21.63 5.60
C ALA A 101 -7.58 20.76 4.44
N PRO A 102 -8.38 20.54 3.37
CA PRO A 102 -7.96 19.79 2.19
C PRO A 102 -6.91 20.61 1.43
N ALA A 103 -5.64 20.26 1.56
CA ALA A 103 -4.55 20.89 0.80
C ALA A 103 -4.13 20.05 -0.43
N ALA A 104 -4.70 18.85 -0.60
CA ALA A 104 -4.24 17.90 -1.60
C ALA A 104 -5.35 17.45 -2.56
N PRO A 105 -5.10 17.41 -3.89
CA PRO A 105 -6.01 16.77 -4.83
C PRO A 105 -6.12 15.26 -4.57
N THR A 106 -7.19 14.83 -3.87
CA THR A 106 -7.55 13.41 -3.74
C THR A 106 -8.35 12.95 -4.95
N LEU A 107 -8.00 11.79 -5.52
CA LEU A 107 -8.75 11.18 -6.61
C LEU A 107 -9.82 10.25 -6.02
N THR A 108 -11.08 10.50 -6.35
CA THR A 108 -12.18 9.56 -6.06
C THR A 108 -12.17 8.50 -7.14
N ILE A 109 -12.09 7.23 -6.73
CA ILE A 109 -12.17 6.09 -7.64
C ILE A 109 -13.66 5.91 -7.95
N SER A 110 -14.11 6.42 -9.10
CA SER A 110 -15.48 6.18 -9.58
C SER A 110 -15.67 4.71 -9.95
N GLU A 111 -16.85 4.17 -9.59
CA GLU A 111 -17.33 2.81 -9.93
C GLU A 111 -17.37 2.52 -11.44
#